data_AF-A0A929GFV9-F1
#
_entry.id   AF-A0A929GFV9-F1
#
_cell.length_a   1.000
_cell.length_b   1.000
_cell.length_c   1.000
_cell.angle_alpha   90.00
_cell.angle_beta   90.00
_cell.angle_gamma   90.00
#
_symmetry.space_group_name_H-M   'P 1'
#
loop_
_entity.id
_entity.type
_entity.pdbx_description
1 polymer ?
#
loop_
_entity_poly.entity_id
_entity_poly.type
_entity_poly.pdbx_seq_one_letter_code
_entity_poly.pdbx_strand_id
1 'polypeptide(L)'
;MMKYIFCAFIFLHGAIHLMGFAKAFKLAQIEQLITDISKISGLIWFIVFLLFIVTGIALLAKVQWWHWLAIVAVVISTVLIVSVWRDAKFGTIPNVIIIMVVLFSLLSCAFNRKVANEISAIIKQANTTKISVITKEQLIDLPYPVAKWLKASGMIEKEKINTVWLSQN
;
A
#
# COMPACT_ATOMS: atom_id res chain seq x y z
N MET A 1 -14.15 1.55 5.99
CA MET A 1 -14.02 2.14 7.34
C MET A 1 -12.58 2.54 7.67
N MET A 2 -11.61 1.61 7.65
CA MET A 2 -10.23 1.87 8.10
C MET A 2 -9.51 3.03 7.40
N LYS A 3 -9.69 3.20 6.08
CA LYS A 3 -9.11 4.34 5.35
C LYS A 3 -9.56 5.71 5.87
N TYR A 4 -10.81 5.83 6.32
CA TYR A 4 -11.35 7.10 6.83
C TYR A 4 -10.79 7.42 8.21
N ILE A 5 -10.63 6.40 9.07
CA ILE A 5 -9.99 6.51 10.38
C ILE A 5 -8.53 6.96 10.20
N PHE A 6 -7.81 6.32 9.28
CA PHE A 6 -6.42 6.69 8.99
C PHE A 6 -6.30 8.10 8.38
N CYS A 7 -7.22 8.51 7.50
CA CYS A 7 -7.26 9.90 7.02
C CYS A 7 -7.53 10.91 8.14
N ALA A 8 -8.50 10.63 9.02
CA ALA A 8 -8.76 11.48 10.17
C ALA A 8 -7.52 11.59 11.08
N PHE A 9 -6.81 10.49 11.28
CA PHE A 9 -5.54 10.46 12.01
C PHE A 9 -4.47 11.36 11.36
N ILE A 10 -4.26 11.25 10.04
CA ILE A 10 -3.33 12.09 9.28
C ILE A 10 -3.73 13.57 9.39
N PHE A 11 -5.01 13.89 9.26
CA PHE A 11 -5.48 15.27 9.34
C PHE A 11 -5.31 15.87 10.73
N LEU A 12 -5.62 15.12 11.79
CA LEU A 12 -5.39 15.56 13.16
C LEU A 12 -3.90 15.78 13.42
N HIS A 13 -3.04 14.85 13.00
CA HIS A 13 -1.61 15.02 13.15
C HIS A 13 -1.07 16.22 12.34
N GLY A 14 -1.53 16.38 11.10
CA GLY A 14 -1.23 17.56 10.30
C GLY A 14 -1.63 18.85 11.00
N ALA A 15 -2.86 18.92 11.54
CA ALA A 15 -3.37 20.11 12.20
C ALA A 15 -2.55 20.51 13.44
N ILE A 16 -1.97 19.54 14.17
CA ILE A 16 -1.04 19.81 15.27
C ILE A 16 0.16 20.64 14.81
N HIS A 17 0.61 20.48 13.56
CA HIS A 17 1.71 21.29 13.03
C HIS A 17 1.35 22.78 12.84
N LEU A 18 0.06 23.15 12.81
CA LEU A 18 -0.33 24.56 12.80
C LEU A 18 0.11 25.30 14.07
N MET A 19 0.29 24.61 15.20
CA MET A 19 0.78 25.23 16.43
C MET A 19 2.18 25.83 16.27
N GLY A 20 3.10 25.13 15.58
CA GLY A 20 4.45 25.64 15.33
C GLY A 20 4.45 26.86 14.40
N PHE A 21 3.59 26.87 13.40
CA PHE A 21 3.37 28.05 12.54
C PHE A 21 2.78 29.23 13.34
N ALA A 22 1.71 29.00 14.10
CA ALA A 22 1.07 30.03 14.91
C ALA A 22 2.03 30.65 15.94
N LYS A 23 2.87 29.82 16.59
CA LYS A 23 3.92 30.28 17.51
C LYS A 23 4.95 31.16 16.79
N ALA A 24 5.51 30.70 15.68
CA ALA A 24 6.58 31.41 14.96
C ALA A 24 6.16 32.80 14.44
N PHE A 25 4.89 32.94 14.07
CA PHE A 25 4.32 34.20 13.60
C PHE A 25 3.62 35.02 14.70
N LYS A 26 3.70 34.58 15.97
CA LYS A 26 3.07 35.22 17.13
C LYS A 26 1.56 35.41 16.98
N LEU A 27 0.90 34.48 16.29
CA LEU A 27 -0.55 34.50 16.06
C LEU A 27 -1.34 34.04 17.30
N ALA A 28 -0.70 33.22 18.14
CA ALA A 28 -1.26 32.74 19.40
C ALA A 28 -0.14 32.44 20.41
N GLN A 29 -0.46 32.53 21.70
CA GLN A 29 0.42 32.03 22.75
C GLN A 29 0.23 30.52 22.89
N ILE A 30 1.22 29.75 22.44
CA ILE A 30 1.24 28.29 22.58
C ILE A 30 2.18 27.94 23.73
N GLU A 31 1.60 27.60 24.88
CA GLU A 31 2.34 27.25 26.11
C GLU A 31 3.05 25.90 26.00
N GLN A 32 2.52 24.99 25.18
CA GLN A 32 3.09 23.66 24.95
C GLN A 32 4.41 23.70 24.15
N LEU A 33 4.66 24.78 23.42
CA LEU A 33 5.90 25.02 22.65
C LEU A 33 6.69 26.13 23.35
N ILE A 34 7.57 25.75 24.26
CA ILE A 34 8.40 26.67 25.04
C ILE A 34 9.60 27.15 24.20
N THR A 35 10.17 26.25 23.41
CA THR A 35 11.29 26.51 22.51
C THR A 35 10.90 27.55 21.47
N ASP A 36 11.76 28.54 21.28
CA ASP A 36 11.54 29.57 20.26
C ASP A 36 11.61 28.96 18.84
N ILE A 37 10.62 29.30 18.03
CA ILE A 37 10.52 28.84 16.64
C ILE A 37 10.74 30.03 15.72
N SER A 38 11.78 29.96 14.88
CA SER A 38 12.04 31.00 13.87
C SER A 38 10.92 31.04 12.82
N LYS A 39 10.73 32.20 12.17
CA LYS A 39 9.72 32.35 11.10
C LYS A 39 9.92 31.34 9.96
N ILE A 40 11.17 31.06 9.59
CA ILE A 40 11.51 30.07 8.55
C ILE A 40 11.08 28.68 9.00
N SER A 41 11.42 28.28 10.24
CA SER A 41 10.96 27.00 10.78
C SER A 41 9.44 26.93 10.81
N GLY A 42 8.76 27.98 11.28
CA GLY A 42 7.30 28.07 11.27
C GLY A 42 6.67 27.87 9.89
N LEU A 43 7.30 28.36 8.82
CA LEU A 43 6.84 28.09 7.46
C LEU A 43 6.99 26.61 7.09
N ILE A 44 8.08 25.95 7.51
CA ILE A 44 8.27 24.50 7.32
C ILE A 44 7.21 23.72 8.09
N TRP A 45 6.86 24.12 9.31
CA TRP A 45 5.73 23.56 10.07
C TRP A 45 4.41 23.63 9.27
N PHE A 46 4.14 24.77 8.63
CA PHE A 46 2.96 24.94 7.78
C PHE A 46 3.00 24.06 6.51
N ILE A 47 4.17 23.95 5.87
CA ILE A 47 4.37 23.06 4.72
C ILE A 47 4.08 21.60 5.11
N VAL A 48 4.53 21.16 6.28
CA VAL A 48 4.25 19.80 6.79
C VAL A 48 2.76 19.59 7.01
N PHE A 49 2.04 20.57 7.56
CA PHE A 49 0.58 20.54 7.64
C PHE A 49 -0.04 20.32 6.26
N LEU A 50 0.33 21.13 5.26
CA LEU A 50 -0.19 21.01 3.91
C LEU A 50 0.13 19.64 3.28
N LEU A 51 1.34 19.13 3.47
CA LEU A 51 1.74 17.81 2.98
C LEU A 51 0.86 16.70 3.56
N PHE A 52 0.54 16.74 4.86
CA PHE A 52 -0.37 15.77 5.47
C PHE A 52 -1.81 15.91 4.95
N ILE A 53 -2.30 17.14 4.75
CA ILE A 53 -3.63 17.35 4.15
C ILE A 53 -3.68 16.78 2.73
N VAL A 54 -2.72 17.12 1.88
CA VAL A 54 -2.65 16.61 0.50
C VAL A 54 -2.49 15.09 0.50
N THR A 55 -1.71 14.52 1.42
CA THR A 55 -1.56 13.06 1.58
C THR A 55 -2.91 12.40 1.91
N GLY A 56 -3.66 12.92 2.89
CA GLY A 56 -4.96 12.36 3.25
C GLY A 56 -5.99 12.50 2.13
N ILE A 57 -6.00 13.61 1.39
CA ILE A 57 -6.86 13.81 0.21
C ILE A 57 -6.48 12.80 -0.89
N ALA A 58 -5.19 12.67 -1.21
CA ALA A 58 -4.68 11.72 -2.20
C ALA A 58 -5.07 10.27 -1.85
N LEU A 59 -4.99 9.91 -0.57
CA LEU A 59 -5.44 8.60 -0.06
C LEU A 59 -6.95 8.39 -0.27
N LEU A 60 -7.79 9.39 0.03
CA LEU A 60 -9.24 9.30 -0.21
C LEU A 60 -9.58 9.19 -1.69
N ALA A 61 -8.85 9.91 -2.54
CA ALA A 61 -8.96 9.88 -3.99
C ALA A 61 -8.32 8.63 -4.63
N LYS A 62 -7.77 7.70 -3.82
CA LYS A 62 -7.12 6.46 -4.27
C LYS A 62 -5.96 6.70 -5.24
N VAL A 63 -5.27 7.83 -5.10
CA VAL A 63 -4.13 8.21 -5.93
C VAL A 63 -2.93 7.33 -5.58
N GLN A 64 -2.39 6.59 -6.55
CA GLN A 64 -1.36 5.55 -6.31
C GLN A 64 -0.10 6.07 -5.60
N TRP A 65 0.26 7.34 -5.83
CA TRP A 65 1.48 7.96 -5.31
C TRP A 65 1.34 8.64 -3.93
N TRP A 66 0.18 8.49 -3.24
CA TRP A 66 -0.04 9.09 -1.91
C TRP A 66 1.05 8.71 -0.88
N HIS A 67 1.57 7.49 -0.97
CA HIS A 67 2.61 6.96 -0.08
C HIS A 67 3.89 7.80 -0.11
N TRP A 68 4.29 8.29 -1.29
CA TRP A 68 5.50 9.09 -1.46
C TRP A 68 5.33 10.46 -0.80
N LEU A 69 4.15 11.06 -0.91
CA LEU A 69 3.81 12.28 -0.17
C LEU A 69 3.87 12.06 1.34
N ALA A 70 3.30 10.94 1.82
CA ALA A 70 3.33 10.59 3.24
C ALA A 70 4.76 10.44 3.78
N ILE A 71 5.65 9.79 3.02
CA ILE A 71 7.07 9.62 3.40
C ILE A 71 7.75 10.98 3.53
N VAL A 72 7.59 11.85 2.52
CA VAL A 72 8.18 13.20 2.54
C VAL A 72 7.64 14.00 3.75
N ALA A 73 6.33 13.96 3.99
CA ALA A 73 5.70 14.61 5.13
C ALA A 73 6.27 14.13 6.47
N VAL A 74 6.37 12.81 6.66
CA VAL A 74 6.89 12.18 7.89
C VAL A 74 8.38 12.50 8.10
N VAL A 75 9.20 12.50 7.05
CA VAL A 75 10.62 12.84 7.17
C VAL A 75 10.79 14.28 7.65
N ILE A 76 10.12 15.23 6.99
CA ILE A 76 10.21 16.64 7.39
C ILE A 76 9.61 16.86 8.79
N SER A 77 8.46 16.24 9.08
CA SER A 77 7.83 16.26 10.42
C SER A 77 8.79 15.76 11.49
N THR A 78 9.49 14.66 11.25
CA THR A 78 10.45 14.09 12.19
C THR A 78 11.63 15.03 12.44
N VAL A 79 12.16 15.67 11.40
CA VAL A 79 13.22 16.68 11.54
C VAL A 79 12.75 17.85 12.42
N LEU A 80 11.52 18.35 12.21
CA LEU A 80 10.96 19.41 13.05
C LEU A 80 10.80 18.95 14.51
N ILE A 81 10.28 17.75 14.74
CA ILE A 81 10.11 17.20 16.09
C ILE A 81 11.45 17.09 16.81
N VAL A 82 12.50 16.62 16.12
CA VAL A 82 13.86 16.55 16.68
C VAL A 82 14.40 17.95 16.99
N SER A 83 14.12 18.96 16.15
CA SER A 83 14.57 20.34 16.40
C SER A 83 13.95 20.99 17.64
N VAL A 84 12.75 20.56 18.06
CA VAL A 84 12.06 21.02 19.28
C VAL A 84 11.73 19.86 20.22
N TRP A 85 12.68 18.92 20.36
CA TRP A 85 12.46 17.62 21.00
C TRP A 85 11.79 17.68 22.36
N ARG A 86 12.22 18.62 23.22
CA ARG A 86 11.69 18.78 24.59
C ARG A 86 10.18 18.98 24.59
N ASP A 87 9.66 19.69 23.60
CA ASP A 87 8.27 20.12 23.53
C ASP A 87 7.43 19.17 22.66
N ALA A 88 8.02 18.58 21.61
CA ALA A 88 7.28 17.87 20.57
C ALA A 88 7.56 16.36 20.45
N LYS A 89 8.36 15.74 21.34
CA LYS A 89 8.74 14.31 21.23
C LYS A 89 7.57 13.34 21.01
N PHE A 90 6.38 13.63 21.55
CA PHE A 90 5.20 12.76 21.37
C PHE A 90 4.65 12.79 19.94
N GLY A 91 5.00 13.80 19.13
CA GLY A 91 4.73 13.84 17.70
C GLY A 91 5.40 12.72 16.92
N THR A 92 6.41 12.04 17.49
CA THR A 92 7.02 10.85 16.87
C THR A 92 6.05 9.67 16.79
N ILE A 93 5.12 9.54 17.74
CA ILE A 93 4.16 8.41 17.78
C ILE A 93 3.27 8.41 16.52
N PRO A 94 2.63 9.53 16.13
CA PRO A 94 1.93 9.59 14.85
C PRO A 94 2.80 9.30 13.63
N ASN A 95 4.02 9.81 13.58
CA ASN A 95 4.94 9.55 12.46
C ASN A 95 5.25 8.05 12.32
N VAL A 96 5.47 7.35 13.44
CA VAL A 96 5.69 5.89 13.44
C VAL A 96 4.45 5.14 12.96
N ILE A 97 3.26 5.54 13.37
CA ILE A 97 2.01 4.92 12.90
C ILE A 97 1.84 5.13 11.39
N ILE A 98 2.06 6.35 10.90
CA ILE A 98 1.94 6.68 9.47
C ILE A 98 2.93 5.86 8.65
N ILE A 99 4.21 5.78 9.07
CA ILE A 99 5.22 5.05 8.30
C ILE A 99 4.94 3.55 8.26
N MET A 100 4.41 2.96 9.34
CA MET A 100 3.99 1.55 9.34
C MET A 100 2.90 1.29 8.31
N VAL A 101 1.86 2.13 8.26
CA VAL A 101 0.78 1.98 7.28
C VAL A 101 1.29 2.15 5.85
N VAL A 102 2.17 3.14 5.62
CA VAL A 102 2.82 3.32 4.32
C VAL A 102 3.62 2.09 3.91
N LEU A 103 4.39 1.50 4.83
CA LEU A 103 5.18 0.31 4.57
C LEU A 103 4.30 -0.88 4.16
N PHE A 104 3.23 -1.17 4.90
CA PHE A 104 2.29 -2.25 4.54
C PHE A 104 1.68 -2.05 3.16
N SER A 105 1.39 -0.81 2.79
CA SER A 105 0.79 -0.52 1.50
C SER A 105 1.79 -0.64 0.35
N LEU A 106 3.05 -0.25 0.55
CA LEU A 106 4.14 -0.52 -0.40
C LEU A 106 4.38 -2.02 -0.59
N LEU A 107 4.39 -2.79 0.51
CA LEU A 107 4.50 -4.25 0.46
C LEU A 107 3.33 -4.88 -0.30
N SER A 108 2.11 -4.40 -0.07
CA SER A 108 0.92 -4.86 -0.79
C SER A 108 1.02 -4.56 -2.30
N CYS A 109 1.52 -3.38 -2.67
CA CYS A 109 1.76 -3.03 -4.07
C CYS A 109 2.83 -3.95 -4.71
N ALA A 110 3.94 -4.17 -4.02
CA ALA A 110 5.01 -5.05 -4.49
C ALA A 110 4.53 -6.50 -4.64
N PHE A 111 3.75 -7.00 -3.67
CA PHE A 111 3.17 -8.33 -3.70
C PHE A 111 2.19 -8.49 -4.87
N ASN A 112 1.26 -7.56 -5.05
CA ASN A 112 0.30 -7.60 -6.16
C ASN A 112 1.00 -7.57 -7.52
N ARG A 113 2.07 -6.78 -7.66
CA ARG A 113 2.88 -6.76 -8.88
C ARG A 113 3.59 -8.09 -9.11
N LYS A 114 4.14 -8.70 -8.05
CA LYS A 114 4.78 -10.02 -8.13
C LYS A 114 3.79 -11.09 -8.57
N VAL A 115 2.61 -11.15 -7.94
CA VAL A 115 1.54 -12.10 -8.30
C VAL A 115 1.10 -11.91 -9.75
N ALA A 116 0.88 -10.67 -10.20
CA ALA A 116 0.53 -10.39 -11.59
C ALA A 116 1.59 -10.89 -12.59
N ASN A 117 2.87 -10.72 -12.25
CA ASN A 117 3.98 -11.19 -13.08
C ASN A 117 4.05 -12.73 -13.12
N GLU A 118 3.88 -13.41 -11.98
CA GLU A 118 3.87 -14.88 -11.90
C GLU A 118 2.70 -15.48 -12.68
N ILE A 119 1.52 -14.88 -12.54
CA ILE A 119 0.34 -15.23 -13.34
C ILE A 119 0.62 -15.12 -14.84
N SER A 120 1.19 -13.99 -15.28
CA SER A 120 1.53 -13.78 -16.68
C SER A 120 2.55 -14.81 -17.18
N ALA A 121 3.53 -15.17 -16.36
CA ALA A 121 4.53 -16.18 -16.69
C ALA A 121 3.92 -17.58 -16.85
N ILE A 122 3.03 -18.00 -15.94
CA ILE A 122 2.33 -19.30 -16.01
C ILE A 122 1.48 -19.39 -17.28
N ILE A 123 0.71 -18.34 -17.59
CA ILE A 123 -0.14 -18.31 -18.79
C ILE A 123 0.72 -18.37 -20.06
N LYS A 124 1.83 -17.61 -20.11
CA LYS A 124 2.74 -17.62 -21.26
C LYS A 124 3.37 -18.99 -21.49
N GLN A 125 3.78 -19.67 -20.41
CA GLN A 125 4.36 -21.02 -20.49
C GLN A 125 3.35 -22.05 -21.01
N ALA A 126 2.10 -21.98 -20.54
CA ALA A 126 1.05 -22.86 -21.03
C ALA A 126 0.76 -22.68 -22.52
N ASN A 127 0.76 -21.44 -23.02
CA ASN A 127 0.55 -21.15 -24.44
C ASN A 127 1.69 -21.66 -25.35
N THR A 128 2.90 -21.83 -24.83
CA THR A 128 4.01 -22.46 -25.56
C THR A 128 3.96 -23.99 -25.56
N THR A 129 3.10 -24.61 -24.75
CA THR A 129 2.97 -26.06 -24.70
C THR A 129 2.17 -26.53 -25.92
N LYS A 130 2.72 -27.49 -26.66
CA LYS A 130 2.09 -28.05 -27.86
C LYS A 130 0.70 -28.57 -27.51
N ILE A 131 -0.32 -28.16 -28.26
CA ILE A 131 -1.69 -28.67 -28.09
C ILE A 131 -1.65 -30.19 -28.30
N SER A 132 -1.90 -30.95 -27.24
CA SER A 132 -1.98 -32.40 -27.28
C SER A 132 -3.42 -32.83 -27.02
N VAL A 133 -3.96 -33.66 -27.89
CA VAL A 133 -5.29 -34.25 -27.73
C VAL A 133 -5.17 -35.50 -26.84
N ILE A 134 -6.15 -35.72 -25.96
CA ILE A 134 -6.21 -36.94 -25.15
C ILE A 134 -6.67 -38.10 -26.05
N THR A 135 -5.79 -39.06 -26.32
CA THR A 135 -6.09 -40.19 -27.22
C THR A 135 -6.49 -41.44 -26.45
N LYS A 136 -7.14 -42.39 -27.13
CA LYS A 136 -7.63 -43.64 -26.52
C LYS A 136 -6.48 -44.54 -26.04
N GLU A 137 -5.34 -44.45 -26.71
CA GLU A 137 -4.13 -45.24 -26.43
C GLU A 137 -3.52 -44.82 -25.10
N GLN A 138 -3.61 -43.54 -24.73
CA GLN A 138 -3.13 -43.02 -23.44
C GLN A 138 -3.92 -43.56 -22.24
N LEU A 139 -5.12 -44.12 -22.44
CA LEU A 139 -5.90 -44.71 -21.35
C LEU A 139 -5.44 -46.12 -20.97
N ILE A 140 -4.66 -46.78 -21.82
CA ILE A 140 -4.21 -48.17 -21.60
C ILE A 140 -3.23 -48.23 -20.43
N ASP A 141 -2.38 -47.21 -20.29
CA ASP A 141 -1.34 -47.13 -19.26
C ASP A 141 -1.83 -46.48 -17.95
N LEU A 142 -3.10 -46.04 -17.88
CA LEU A 142 -3.64 -45.37 -16.71
C LEU A 142 -4.33 -46.35 -15.74
N PRO A 143 -4.26 -46.12 -14.42
CA PRO A 143 -5.03 -46.88 -13.45
C PRO A 143 -6.53 -46.86 -13.78
N TYR A 144 -7.20 -48.01 -13.61
CA TYR A 144 -8.61 -48.20 -13.96
C TYR A 144 -9.55 -47.08 -13.47
N PRO A 145 -9.45 -46.56 -12.22
CA PRO A 145 -10.29 -45.46 -11.76
C PRO A 145 -10.13 -44.16 -12.58
N VAL A 146 -8.89 -43.83 -12.97
CA VAL A 146 -8.58 -42.61 -13.75
C VAL A 146 -9.09 -42.75 -15.18
N ALA A 147 -8.86 -43.91 -15.81
CA ALA A 147 -9.32 -44.18 -17.16
C ALA A 147 -10.86 -44.18 -17.25
N LYS A 148 -11.54 -44.75 -16.24
CA LYS A 148 -13.01 -44.74 -16.14
C LYS A 148 -13.55 -43.33 -16.00
N TRP A 149 -12.91 -42.48 -15.18
CA TRP A 149 -13.32 -41.09 -15.00
C TRP A 149 -13.16 -40.25 -16.28
N LEU A 150 -12.03 -40.36 -16.98
CA LEU A 150 -11.78 -39.65 -18.25
C LEU A 150 -12.78 -40.02 -19.36
N LYS A 151 -13.18 -41.29 -19.41
CA LYS A 151 -14.26 -41.77 -20.28
C LYS A 151 -15.60 -41.13 -19.92
N ALA A 152 -15.97 -41.17 -18.63
CA ALA A 152 -17.24 -40.64 -18.15
C ALA A 152 -17.35 -39.11 -18.28
N SER A 153 -16.23 -38.39 -18.21
CA SER A 153 -16.18 -36.93 -18.33
C SER A 153 -16.18 -36.43 -19.78
N GLY A 154 -16.16 -37.32 -20.78
CA GLY A 154 -16.19 -36.94 -22.21
C GLY A 154 -14.92 -36.25 -22.71
N MET A 155 -13.78 -36.46 -22.03
CA MET A 155 -12.51 -35.78 -22.33
C MET A 155 -11.68 -36.47 -23.43
N ILE A 156 -12.12 -37.62 -23.93
CA ILE A 156 -11.46 -38.33 -25.03
C ILE A 156 -11.60 -37.52 -26.32
N GLU A 157 -10.53 -37.44 -27.10
CA GLU A 157 -10.43 -36.65 -28.34
C GLU A 157 -10.58 -35.13 -28.12
N LYS A 158 -10.53 -34.66 -26.87
CA LYS A 158 -10.48 -33.24 -26.51
C LYS A 158 -9.04 -32.77 -26.30
N GLU A 159 -8.82 -31.48 -26.55
CA GLU A 159 -7.56 -30.83 -26.21
C GLU A 159 -7.32 -30.91 -24.70
N LYS A 160 -6.07 -31.23 -24.33
CA LYS A 160 -5.68 -31.29 -22.93
C LYS A 160 -5.73 -29.89 -22.33
N ILE A 161 -6.40 -29.76 -21.19
CA ILE A 161 -6.47 -28.51 -20.44
C ILE A 161 -5.11 -28.25 -19.80
N ASN A 162 -4.47 -27.14 -20.17
CA ASN A 162 -3.12 -26.77 -19.68
C ASN A 162 -3.16 -25.62 -18.64
N THR A 163 -4.24 -24.83 -18.61
CA THR A 163 -4.43 -23.73 -17.67
C THR A 163 -5.85 -23.71 -17.13
N VAL A 164 -5.97 -23.34 -15.86
CA VAL A 164 -7.25 -23.09 -15.18
C VAL A 164 -7.11 -21.79 -14.39
N TRP A 165 -8.10 -20.92 -14.49
CA TRP A 165 -8.21 -19.71 -13.68
C TRP A 165 -9.34 -19.86 -12.68
N LEU A 166 -9.04 -19.70 -11.40
CA LEU A 166 -10.04 -19.73 -10.33
C LEU A 166 -10.07 -18.35 -9.66
N SER A 167 -11.26 -17.76 -9.57
CA SER A 167 -11.51 -16.55 -8.79
C SER A 167 -12.35 -16.94 -7.57
N GLN A 168 -11.90 -16.54 -6.38
CA GLN A 168 -12.69 -16.65 -5.16
C GLN A 168 -13.24 -15.27 -4.82
N ASN A 169 -14.57 -15.19 -4.67
CA ASN A 169 -15.26 -13.97 -4.22
C ASN A 169 -15.35 -13.94 -2.69
#